data_AF-A0A6L9EXU9-F1
#
_entry.id   AF-A0A6L9EXU9-F1
#
_cell.length_a   1.000
_cell.length_b   1.000
_cell.length_c   1.000
_cell.angle_alpha   90.00
_cell.angle_beta   90.00
_cell.angle_gamma   90.00
#
_symmetry.space_group_name_H-M   'P 1'
#
loop_
_entity.id
_entity.type
_entity.pdbx_description
1 polymer ?
#
loop_
_entity_poly.entity_id
_entity_poly.type
_entity_poly.pdbx_seq_one_letter_code
_entity_poly.pdbx_strand_id
1 'polypeptide(L)'
;MNKGDLHKKDDFKVPEKYFEGFENRLFEKIHDLEHSIPKKEGFKVPEKYFESFEENLFRKYNTPETSKVIRLKKYKSYYYIVTGIAASLVLFLMIRFFTPTDQLNFATLEHEEIENYLYANESSLNAYDIVQEFNDMELKEISLTDEILEEDDELIDYLNENTNAYDELIEDN
;
A
#
# COMPACT_ATOMS: atom_id res chain seq x y z
N MET A 1 -10.27 33.63 -12.11
CA MET A 1 -9.33 33.61 -13.25
C MET A 1 -8.18 34.56 -12.93
N ASN A 2 -7.03 34.01 -12.52
CA ASN A 2 -5.82 34.79 -12.27
C ASN A 2 -5.15 35.11 -13.62
N LYS A 3 -4.99 36.40 -13.92
CA LYS A 3 -4.18 36.86 -15.05
C LYS A 3 -2.72 36.82 -14.61
N GLY A 4 -2.01 35.76 -14.96
CA GLY A 4 -0.57 35.68 -14.79
C GLY A 4 0.13 36.67 -15.73
N ASP A 5 1.02 37.47 -15.17
CA ASP A 5 1.81 38.48 -15.86
C ASP A 5 2.67 37.87 -16.98
N LEU A 6 2.26 38.09 -18.24
CA LEU A 6 3.03 37.76 -19.43
C LEU A 6 4.08 38.85 -19.71
N HIS A 7 5.06 38.98 -18.81
CA HIS A 7 6.32 39.63 -19.16
C HIS A 7 7.20 38.63 -19.89
N LYS A 8 7.06 38.54 -21.22
CA LYS A 8 8.12 37.98 -22.07
C LYS A 8 9.33 38.91 -21.94
N LYS A 9 10.23 38.59 -21.01
CA LYS A 9 11.61 39.08 -21.10
C LYS A 9 12.20 38.40 -22.33
N ASP A 10 12.42 39.17 -23.39
CA ASP A 10 13.27 38.74 -24.48
C ASP A 10 14.70 38.60 -23.92
N ASP A 11 15.01 37.40 -23.43
CA ASP A 11 16.32 37.04 -22.86
C ASP A 11 17.39 36.85 -23.96
N PHE A 12 17.08 37.21 -25.20
CA PHE A 12 18.04 37.22 -26.30
C PHE A 12 18.84 38.53 -26.27
N LYS A 13 19.94 38.53 -25.50
CA LYS A 13 20.95 39.58 -25.55
C LYS A 13 22.10 39.14 -26.46
N VAL A 14 22.41 39.94 -27.46
CA VAL A 14 23.64 39.74 -28.24
C VAL A 14 24.86 40.12 -27.38
N PRO A 15 26.02 39.47 -27.58
CA PRO A 15 27.25 39.86 -26.89
C PRO A 15 27.59 41.34 -27.11
N GLU A 16 28.28 41.92 -26.13
CA GLU A 16 28.83 43.27 -26.27
C GLU A 16 29.72 43.32 -27.52
N LYS A 17 29.57 44.36 -28.35
CA LYS A 17 30.33 44.56 -29.59
C LYS A 17 30.11 43.52 -30.69
N TYR A 18 29.07 42.69 -30.61
CA TYR A 18 28.74 41.70 -31.64
C TYR A 18 28.69 42.27 -33.08
N PHE A 19 28.09 43.46 -33.22
CA PHE A 19 27.96 44.14 -34.52
C PHE A 19 29.17 45.02 -34.86
N GLU A 20 30.11 45.25 -33.94
CA GLU A 20 31.29 46.07 -34.19
C GLU A 20 32.18 45.37 -35.23
N GLY A 21 32.46 46.05 -36.34
CA GLY A 21 33.23 45.49 -37.45
C GLY A 21 32.57 44.34 -38.21
N PHE A 22 31.25 44.11 -38.04
CA PHE A 22 30.53 43.05 -38.76
C PHE A 22 30.62 43.22 -40.27
N GLU A 23 30.44 44.44 -40.78
CA GLU A 23 30.48 44.75 -42.20
C GLU A 23 31.84 44.40 -42.82
N ASN A 24 32.93 44.78 -42.17
CA ASN A 24 34.29 44.45 -42.62
C ASN A 24 34.52 42.93 -42.66
N ARG A 25 34.14 42.21 -41.59
CA ARG A 25 34.24 40.75 -41.55
C ARG A 25 33.38 40.07 -42.62
N LEU A 26 32.21 40.64 -42.93
CA LEU A 26 31.33 40.13 -43.97
C LEU A 26 31.98 40.31 -45.35
N PHE A 27 32.51 41.50 -45.65
CA PHE A 27 33.19 41.76 -46.92
C PHE A 27 34.46 40.93 -47.10
N GLU A 28 35.29 40.81 -46.07
CA GLU A 28 36.46 39.91 -46.08
C GLU A 28 36.03 38.48 -46.40
N LYS A 29 34.98 37.98 -45.74
CA LYS A 29 34.49 36.62 -45.97
C LYS A 29 33.91 36.42 -47.37
N ILE A 30 33.22 37.41 -47.94
CA ILE A 30 32.69 37.34 -49.30
C ILE A 30 33.85 37.30 -50.32
N HIS A 31 34.86 38.14 -50.13
CA HIS A 31 36.06 38.17 -50.97
C HIS A 31 36.82 36.83 -50.92
N ASP A 32 36.98 36.26 -49.72
CA ASP A 32 37.58 34.93 -49.55
C ASP A 32 36.74 33.83 -50.19
N LEU A 33 35.40 33.96 -50.14
CA LEU A 33 34.49 33.00 -50.77
C LEU A 33 34.66 32.97 -52.30
N GLU A 34 34.84 34.11 -52.95
CA GLU A 34 35.05 34.21 -54.40
C GLU A 34 36.27 33.39 -54.88
N HIS A 35 37.31 33.30 -54.04
CA HIS A 35 38.52 32.53 -54.32
C HIS A 35 38.38 31.04 -53.97
N SER A 36 37.45 30.71 -53.08
CA SER A 36 37.21 29.34 -52.60
C SER A 36 36.12 28.58 -53.36
N ILE A 37 35.25 29.28 -54.09
CA ILE A 37 34.20 28.66 -54.90
C ILE A 37 34.85 28.04 -56.15
N PRO A 38 34.77 26.71 -56.32
CA PRO A 38 35.32 26.08 -57.51
C PRO A 38 34.61 26.60 -58.76
N LYS A 39 35.37 27.08 -59.75
CA LYS A 39 34.85 27.56 -61.06
C LYS A 39 34.18 26.48 -61.91
N LYS A 40 34.20 25.24 -61.44
CA LYS A 40 33.60 24.08 -62.11
C LYS A 40 32.12 24.07 -61.73
N GLU A 41 31.24 23.82 -62.70
CA GLU A 41 29.81 23.64 -62.47
C GLU A 41 29.59 22.73 -61.25
N GLY A 42 28.71 23.16 -60.33
CA GLY A 42 28.53 22.56 -59.00
C GLY A 42 27.98 21.13 -59.01
N PHE A 43 26.98 20.84 -58.18
CA PHE A 43 26.41 19.51 -58.10
C PHE A 43 25.76 19.12 -59.43
N LYS A 44 26.41 18.20 -60.17
CA LYS A 44 25.83 17.57 -61.34
C LYS A 44 24.89 16.47 -60.88
N VAL A 45 23.65 16.52 -61.35
CA VAL A 45 22.72 15.40 -61.16
C VAL A 45 23.20 14.20 -61.98
N PRO A 46 22.97 12.97 -61.51
CA PRO A 46 23.19 11.77 -62.31
C PRO A 46 22.44 11.83 -63.64
N GLU A 47 22.98 11.17 -64.65
CA GLU A 47 22.31 11.01 -65.94
C GLU A 47 20.91 10.41 -65.72
N LYS A 48 19.88 10.98 -66.37
CA LYS A 48 18.48 10.53 -66.26
C LYS A 48 17.85 10.63 -64.86
N TYR A 49 18.42 11.43 -63.96
CA TYR A 49 17.82 11.68 -62.64
C TYR A 49 16.36 12.14 -62.74
N PHE A 50 16.09 13.19 -63.52
CA PHE A 50 14.73 13.73 -63.67
C PHE A 50 13.81 12.82 -64.48
N GLU A 51 14.36 12.07 -65.44
CA GLU A 51 13.60 11.10 -66.26
C GLU A 51 13.09 9.92 -65.44
N SER A 52 13.90 9.43 -64.49
CA SER A 52 13.55 8.28 -63.64
C SER A 52 12.95 8.67 -62.29
N PHE A 53 12.95 9.96 -61.93
CA PHE A 53 12.50 10.43 -60.63
C PHE A 53 11.03 10.08 -60.37
N GLU A 54 10.17 10.36 -61.33
CA GLU A 54 8.72 10.11 -61.22
C GLU A 54 8.43 8.61 -61.06
N GLU A 55 9.06 7.78 -61.89
CA GLU A 55 8.92 6.32 -61.80
C GLU A 55 9.40 5.77 -60.47
N ASN A 56 10.56 6.24 -59.97
CA ASN A 56 11.11 5.83 -58.69
C ASN A 56 10.23 6.27 -57.51
N LEU A 57 9.63 7.45 -57.58
CA LEU A 57 8.71 7.96 -56.57
C LEU A 57 7.45 7.12 -56.50
N PHE A 58 6.81 6.84 -57.65
CA PHE A 58 5.63 5.98 -57.70
C PHE A 58 5.94 4.55 -57.28
N ARG A 59 7.10 4.01 -57.67
CA ARG A 59 7.55 2.69 -57.24
C ARG A 59 7.63 2.61 -55.73
N LYS A 60 8.23 3.62 -55.07
CA LYS A 60 8.35 3.67 -53.61
C LYS A 60 7.00 3.79 -52.89
N TYR A 61 6.04 4.52 -53.47
CA TYR A 61 4.70 4.66 -52.89
C TYR A 61 3.82 3.41 -53.10
N ASN A 62 3.96 2.74 -54.24
CA ASN A 62 3.15 1.59 -54.64
C ASN A 62 3.72 0.24 -54.17
N THR A 63 5.00 0.18 -53.80
CA THR A 63 5.50 -0.98 -53.05
C THR A 63 5.01 -0.87 -51.61
N PRO A 64 4.21 -1.82 -51.12
CA PRO A 64 3.91 -1.89 -49.70
C PRO A 64 5.23 -2.13 -48.99
N GLU A 65 5.80 -1.11 -48.35
CA GLU A 65 6.87 -1.31 -47.39
C GLU A 65 6.29 -2.23 -46.32
N THR A 66 6.69 -3.50 -46.32
CA THR A 66 6.47 -4.42 -45.21
C THR A 66 7.37 -3.98 -44.07
N SER A 67 7.17 -2.76 -43.57
CA SER A 67 7.71 -2.37 -42.28
C SER A 67 7.17 -3.39 -41.29
N LYS A 68 8.07 -4.14 -40.65
CA LYS A 68 7.73 -5.14 -39.63
C LYS A 68 7.31 -4.40 -38.37
N VAL A 69 6.19 -3.69 -38.45
CA VAL A 69 5.61 -2.97 -37.31
C VAL A 69 4.86 -3.99 -36.46
N ILE A 70 5.47 -4.34 -35.33
CA ILE A 70 4.83 -5.18 -34.33
C ILE A 70 3.83 -4.31 -33.58
N ARG A 71 2.54 -4.64 -33.67
CA ARG A 71 1.49 -3.92 -32.95
C ARG A 71 1.61 -4.22 -31.45
N LEU A 72 1.74 -3.18 -30.62
CA LEU A 72 1.67 -3.36 -29.16
C LEU A 72 0.23 -3.67 -28.74
N LYS A 73 -0.01 -4.92 -28.31
CA LYS A 73 -1.30 -5.32 -27.73
C LYS A 73 -1.43 -4.68 -26.34
N LYS A 74 -2.47 -3.90 -26.09
CA LYS A 74 -2.76 -3.31 -24.78
C LYS A 74 -3.36 -4.39 -23.85
N TYR A 75 -2.52 -5.11 -23.11
CA TYR A 75 -2.95 -6.11 -22.13
C TYR A 75 -3.44 -5.51 -20.79
N LYS A 76 -3.68 -4.19 -20.73
CA LYS A 76 -4.06 -3.48 -19.50
C LYS A 76 -5.31 -4.04 -18.84
N SER A 77 -6.33 -4.44 -19.62
CA SER A 77 -7.59 -4.96 -19.04
C SER A 77 -7.48 -6.39 -18.48
N TYR A 78 -6.64 -7.24 -19.07
CA TYR A 78 -6.43 -8.61 -18.58
C TYR A 78 -5.60 -8.63 -17.29
N TYR A 79 -4.68 -7.67 -17.14
CA TYR A 79 -3.88 -7.54 -15.92
C TYR A 79 -4.76 -7.36 -14.67
N TYR A 80 -5.78 -6.50 -14.71
CA TYR A 80 -6.70 -6.30 -13.57
C TYR A 80 -7.44 -7.58 -13.15
N ILE A 81 -7.87 -8.38 -14.13
CA ILE A 81 -8.58 -9.65 -13.85
C ILE A 81 -7.63 -10.66 -13.23
N VAL A 82 -6.42 -10.81 -13.78
CA VAL A 82 -5.40 -11.73 -13.25
C VAL A 82 -4.93 -11.32 -11.86
N THR A 83 -4.75 -10.02 -11.61
CA THR A 83 -4.38 -9.53 -10.27
C THR A 83 -5.46 -9.79 -9.24
N GLY A 84 -6.74 -9.72 -9.60
CA GLY A 84 -7.83 -10.04 -8.69
C GLY A 84 -7.79 -11.49 -8.24
N ILE A 85 -7.66 -12.43 -9.19
CA ILE A 85 -7.56 -13.87 -8.90
C ILE A 85 -6.32 -14.17 -8.05
N ALA A 86 -5.16 -13.62 -8.42
CA ALA A 86 -3.93 -13.82 -7.66
C ALA A 86 -4.03 -13.28 -6.22
N ALA A 87 -4.61 -12.08 -6.03
CA ALA A 87 -4.82 -11.51 -4.70
C ALA A 87 -5.76 -12.37 -3.85
N SER A 88 -6.84 -12.91 -4.43
CA SER A 88 -7.73 -13.83 -3.73
C SER A 88 -7.03 -15.13 -3.29
N LEU A 89 -6.15 -15.68 -4.13
CA LEU A 89 -5.37 -16.87 -3.77
C LEU A 89 -4.33 -16.57 -2.69
N VAL A 90 -3.66 -15.43 -2.76
CA VAL A 90 -2.71 -14.99 -1.72
C VAL A 90 -3.45 -14.77 -0.40
N LEU A 91 -4.61 -14.12 -0.40
CA LEU A 91 -5.43 -13.93 0.79
C LEU A 91 -5.88 -15.27 1.39
N PHE A 92 -6.33 -16.21 0.55
CA PHE A 92 -6.74 -17.54 0.99
C PHE A 92 -5.59 -18.30 1.65
N LEU A 93 -4.40 -18.29 1.04
CA LEU A 93 -3.20 -18.90 1.62
C LEU A 93 -2.78 -18.19 2.91
N MET A 94 -2.81 -16.86 2.94
CA MET A 94 -2.44 -16.09 4.12
C MET A 94 -3.36 -16.39 5.30
N ILE A 95 -4.68 -16.44 5.09
CA ILE A 95 -5.62 -16.85 6.13
C ILE A 95 -5.27 -18.27 6.59
N ARG A 96 -5.08 -19.22 5.67
CA ARG A 96 -4.80 -20.62 6.05
C ARG A 96 -3.49 -20.80 6.83
N PHE A 97 -2.46 -20.02 6.52
CA PHE A 97 -1.14 -20.16 7.15
C PHE A 97 -0.94 -19.27 8.38
N PHE A 98 -1.62 -18.12 8.48
CA PHE A 98 -1.40 -17.14 9.54
C PHE A 98 -2.52 -17.06 10.58
N THR A 99 -3.63 -17.81 10.45
CA THR A 99 -4.60 -17.91 11.55
C THR A 99 -4.08 -18.93 12.57
N PRO A 100 -3.68 -18.50 13.79
CA PRO A 100 -3.37 -19.45 14.85
C PRO A 100 -4.61 -20.31 15.09
N THR A 101 -4.43 -21.63 15.04
CA THR A 101 -5.48 -22.61 15.36
C THR A 101 -5.31 -23.04 16.81
N ASP A 102 -5.04 -22.09 17.68
CA ASP A 102 -4.88 -22.37 19.10
C ASP A 102 -6.26 -22.77 19.63
N GLN A 103 -6.34 -23.98 20.17
CA GLN A 103 -7.54 -24.45 20.84
C GLN A 103 -7.64 -23.64 22.13
N LEU A 104 -8.60 -22.72 22.19
CA LEU A 104 -8.87 -21.94 23.40
C LEU A 104 -9.16 -22.91 24.55
N ASN A 105 -8.30 -22.87 25.57
CA ASN A 105 -8.44 -23.69 26.77
C ASN A 105 -8.26 -22.81 27.99
N PHE A 106 -9.01 -23.08 29.06
CA PHE A 106 -8.88 -22.35 30.33
C PHE A 106 -7.50 -22.52 30.97
N ALA A 107 -6.77 -23.59 30.63
CA ALA A 107 -5.41 -23.81 31.11
C ALA A 107 -4.36 -22.80 30.58
N THR A 108 -4.68 -21.99 29.56
CA THR A 108 -3.79 -20.96 29.02
C THR A 108 -4.11 -19.55 29.54
N LEU A 109 -5.12 -19.42 30.40
CA LEU A 109 -5.56 -18.13 30.91
C LEU A 109 -4.71 -17.75 32.13
N GLU A 110 -4.10 -16.57 32.10
CA GLU A 110 -3.31 -16.07 33.23
C GLU A 110 -4.23 -15.57 34.34
N HIS A 111 -3.78 -15.64 35.60
CA HIS A 111 -4.58 -15.25 36.77
C HIS A 111 -5.05 -13.79 36.68
N GLU A 112 -4.16 -12.88 36.25
CA GLU A 112 -4.46 -11.46 36.04
C GLU A 112 -5.56 -11.24 34.97
N GLU A 113 -5.65 -12.10 33.96
CA GLU A 113 -6.69 -12.00 32.92
C GLU A 113 -8.06 -12.41 33.46
N ILE A 114 -8.11 -13.41 34.35
CA ILE A 114 -9.34 -13.84 35.03
C ILE A 114 -9.87 -12.72 35.93
N GLU A 115 -8.99 -12.14 36.75
CA GLU A 115 -9.35 -11.03 37.64
C GLU A 115 -9.88 -9.84 36.86
N ASN A 116 -9.16 -9.43 35.81
CA ASN A 116 -9.58 -8.31 34.96
C ASN A 116 -10.93 -8.55 34.30
N TYR A 117 -11.22 -9.79 33.86
CA TYR A 117 -12.52 -10.15 33.33
C TYR A 117 -13.62 -10.04 34.40
N LEU A 118 -13.36 -10.51 35.63
CA LEU A 118 -14.31 -10.45 36.72
C LEU A 118 -14.61 -8.99 37.12
N TYR A 119 -13.60 -8.15 37.27
CA TYR A 119 -13.78 -6.73 37.57
C TYR A 119 -14.53 -5.98 36.46
N ALA A 120 -14.21 -6.27 35.19
CA ALA A 120 -14.90 -5.63 34.07
C ALA A 120 -16.39 -6.01 33.97
N ASN A 121 -16.77 -7.16 34.52
CA ASN A 121 -18.13 -7.71 34.46
C ASN A 121 -18.82 -7.77 35.84
N GLU A 122 -18.25 -7.12 36.87
CA GLU A 122 -18.74 -7.16 38.27
C GLU A 122 -20.22 -6.80 38.37
N SER A 123 -20.67 -5.83 37.57
CA SER A 123 -22.07 -5.36 37.57
C SER A 123 -23.06 -6.35 36.97
N SER A 124 -22.58 -7.37 36.26
CA SER A 124 -23.39 -8.39 35.57
C SER A 124 -23.51 -9.70 36.36
N LEU A 125 -22.70 -9.88 37.39
CA LEU A 125 -22.71 -11.08 38.23
C LEU A 125 -23.50 -10.78 39.51
N ASN A 126 -24.75 -11.25 39.56
CA ASN A 126 -25.51 -11.24 40.81
C ASN A 126 -25.28 -12.56 41.55
N ALA A 127 -25.23 -12.51 42.88
CA ALA A 127 -25.21 -13.70 43.74
C ALA A 127 -26.29 -14.73 43.36
N TYR A 128 -27.46 -14.28 42.91
CA TYR A 128 -28.53 -15.17 42.42
C TYR A 128 -28.18 -15.93 41.13
N ASP A 129 -27.40 -15.34 40.23
CA ASP A 129 -26.96 -16.00 39.00
C ASP A 129 -25.89 -17.05 39.30
N ILE A 130 -25.00 -16.75 40.26
CA ILE A 130 -23.98 -17.69 40.76
C ILE A 130 -24.67 -18.90 41.40
N VAL A 131 -25.58 -18.67 42.37
CA VAL A 131 -26.27 -19.75 43.08
C VAL A 131 -27.07 -20.65 42.14
N GLN A 132 -27.68 -20.08 41.09
CA GLN A 132 -28.41 -20.87 40.11
C GLN A 132 -27.54 -21.82 39.30
N GLU A 133 -26.32 -21.40 38.94
CA GLU A 133 -25.37 -22.25 38.21
C GLU A 133 -24.84 -23.38 39.11
N PHE A 134 -24.73 -23.13 40.42
CA PHE A 134 -24.29 -24.13 41.42
C PHE A 134 -25.42 -24.96 42.04
N ASN A 135 -26.69 -24.75 41.66
CA ASN A 135 -27.85 -25.39 42.30
C ASN A 135 -27.82 -26.93 42.30
N ASP A 136 -27.14 -27.54 41.33
CA ASP A 136 -27.02 -29.00 41.19
C ASP A 136 -25.73 -29.57 41.80
N MET A 137 -24.81 -28.71 42.27
CA MET A 137 -23.56 -29.11 42.91
C MET A 137 -23.79 -29.29 44.41
N GLU A 138 -23.53 -30.49 44.93
CA GLU A 138 -23.55 -30.70 46.37
C GLU A 138 -22.39 -29.87 46.97
N LEU A 139 -22.64 -29.05 48.01
CA LEU A 139 -21.59 -28.19 48.60
C LEU A 139 -20.34 -28.96 49.05
N LYS A 140 -20.47 -30.28 49.24
CA LYS A 140 -19.39 -31.22 49.54
C LYS A 140 -18.44 -31.48 48.35
N GLU A 141 -18.88 -31.22 47.14
CA GLU A 141 -18.13 -31.39 45.89
C GLU A 141 -17.31 -30.13 45.54
N ILE A 142 -17.59 -28.99 46.17
CA ILE A 142 -16.73 -27.82 46.13
C ILE A 142 -15.44 -28.18 46.87
N SER A 143 -14.38 -28.45 46.10
CA SER A 143 -13.04 -28.70 46.63
C SER A 143 -12.45 -27.39 47.15
N LEU A 144 -12.86 -26.97 48.35
CA LEU A 144 -12.11 -26.00 49.14
C LEU A 144 -10.80 -26.71 49.54
N THR A 145 -9.70 -26.36 48.89
CA THR A 145 -8.39 -26.93 49.23
C THR A 145 -8.05 -26.49 50.66
N ASP A 146 -7.51 -27.40 51.48
CA ASP A 146 -7.05 -27.06 52.85
C ASP A 146 -6.08 -25.86 52.84
N GLU A 147 -5.33 -25.66 51.74
CA GLU A 147 -4.47 -24.49 51.50
C GLU A 147 -5.24 -23.15 51.53
N ILE A 148 -6.45 -23.08 50.98
CA ILE A 148 -7.28 -21.86 51.00
C ILE A 148 -7.86 -21.61 52.40
N LEU A 149 -8.20 -22.67 53.12
CA LEU A 149 -8.78 -22.59 54.47
C LEU A 149 -7.74 -22.30 55.56
N GLU A 150 -6.47 -22.65 55.34
CA GLU A 150 -5.37 -22.41 56.27
C GLU A 150 -4.57 -21.13 55.99
N GLU A 151 -4.54 -20.61 54.75
CA GLU A 151 -3.77 -19.40 54.42
C GLU A 151 -4.54 -18.08 54.58
N ASP A 152 -5.89 -18.11 54.54
CA ASP A 152 -6.71 -16.90 54.53
C ASP A 152 -7.46 -16.68 55.84
N ASP A 153 -6.72 -16.27 56.87
CA ASP A 153 -7.26 -15.88 58.19
C ASP A 153 -8.37 -14.82 58.06
N GLU A 154 -8.27 -13.93 57.07
CA GLU A 154 -9.24 -12.86 56.82
C GLU A 154 -10.58 -13.43 56.32
N LEU A 155 -10.53 -14.44 55.47
CA LEU A 155 -11.72 -15.14 54.98
C LEU A 155 -12.40 -15.95 56.10
N ILE A 156 -11.62 -16.64 56.94
CA ILE A 156 -12.16 -17.37 58.10
C ILE A 156 -12.81 -16.41 59.11
N ASP A 157 -12.18 -15.27 59.40
CA ASP A 157 -12.75 -14.25 60.28
C ASP A 157 -14.04 -13.65 59.71
N TYR A 158 -14.06 -13.32 58.42
CA TYR A 158 -15.27 -12.83 57.74
C TYR A 158 -16.43 -13.83 57.81
N LEU A 159 -16.15 -15.12 57.55
CA LEU A 159 -17.16 -16.18 57.66
C LEU A 159 -17.65 -16.31 59.10
N ASN A 160 -16.76 -16.34 60.08
CA ASN A 160 -17.14 -16.44 61.49
C ASN A 160 -17.99 -15.24 61.95
N GLU A 161 -17.68 -14.02 61.49
CA GLU A 161 -18.46 -12.84 61.85
C GLU A 161 -19.89 -12.88 61.25
N ASN A 162 -20.03 -13.36 60.01
CA ASN A 162 -21.29 -13.35 59.26
C ASN A 162 -22.13 -14.63 59.39
N THR A 163 -21.59 -15.74 59.92
CA THR A 163 -22.31 -17.03 60.06
C THR A 163 -23.16 -17.10 61.33
N ASN A 164 -22.95 -16.20 62.30
CA ASN A 164 -23.65 -16.18 63.60
C ASN A 164 -25.18 -15.99 63.50
N ALA A 165 -25.74 -15.67 62.32
CA ALA A 165 -27.19 -15.53 62.13
C ALA A 165 -27.95 -16.87 62.19
N TYR A 166 -27.27 -18.02 62.12
CA TYR A 166 -27.91 -19.34 62.10
C TYR A 166 -27.79 -20.13 63.41
N ASP A 167 -26.80 -19.85 64.26
CA ASP A 167 -26.66 -20.51 65.57
C ASP A 167 -27.82 -20.14 66.52
N GLU A 168 -28.37 -18.93 66.40
CA GLU A 168 -29.54 -18.49 67.19
C GLU A 168 -30.84 -19.23 66.79
N LEU A 169 -30.88 -19.89 65.63
CA LEU A 169 -32.04 -20.63 65.13
C LEU A 169 -32.02 -22.14 65.47
N ILE A 170 -30.92 -22.66 66.03
CA ILE A 170 -30.79 -24.06 66.43
C ILE A 170 -31.08 -24.24 67.93
N GLU A 171 -30.98 -23.19 68.76
CA GLU A 171 -31.20 -23.29 70.21
C GLU A 171 -32.67 -23.35 70.67
N ASP A 172 -33.66 -23.11 69.80
CA ASP A 172 -35.10 -23.12 70.18
C ASP A 172 -35.89 -24.35 69.68
N ASN A 173 -35.26 -25.54 69.69
CA ASN A 173 -35.98 -26.83 69.59
C ASN A 173 -35.38 -27.93 70.46
#